data_AF-A0A4Y8KTH9-F1
#
_entry.id   AF-A0A4Y8KTH9-F1
#
_cell.length_a   1.000
_cell.length_b   1.000
_cell.length_c   1.000
_cell.angle_alpha   90.00
_cell.angle_beta   90.00
_cell.angle_gamma   90.00
#
_symmetry.space_group_name_H-M   'P 1'
#
loop_
_entity.id
_entity.type
_entity.pdbx_description
1 polymer ?
#
loop_
_entity_poly.entity_id
_entity_poly.type
_entity_poly.pdbx_seq_one_letter_code
_entity_poly.pdbx_strand_id
1 'polypeptide(L)'
;MYTKIINPAVHGKTAYSNTGSCGALVNYLNKENADYQLVDRELFFNHESYNITSNEVLQAIDNNHKGLRRNTPKFHSLVIAPTAQELYHIRQSTEKMKEYTRAVMEQYAKSFNLPNGKKLSSHDLVWFAKLEHKRNGEYSANSMHIHIIVSARDKSQSITVNPNINNRDRFNRVQFYMNSERVFDNMFGFKRKESLLYNHQINKHGSFSEKLSLCQENLKHREAKEAIHNIVGIFQGLDYENEQDNARRRRRKR
;
A
#
# COMPACT_ATOMS: atom_id res chain seq x y z
N MET A 1 -6.11 1.42 -2.39
CA MET A 1 -5.38 0.18 -2.08
C MET A 1 -4.27 0.56 -1.14
N TYR A 2 -4.26 0.08 0.10
CA TYR A 2 -3.21 0.46 1.03
C TYR A 2 -1.94 -0.35 0.74
N THR A 3 -0.90 0.32 0.25
CA THR A 3 0.44 -0.28 0.09
C THR A 3 1.38 0.37 1.09
N LYS A 4 2.23 -0.42 1.74
CA LYS A 4 3.21 0.08 2.70
C LYS A 4 4.55 -0.64 2.55
N ILE A 5 5.62 0.13 2.40
CA ILE A 5 6.99 -0.36 2.60
C ILE A 5 7.25 -0.46 4.10
N ILE A 6 7.68 -1.63 4.55
CA ILE A 6 8.02 -1.90 5.94
C ILE A 6 9.51 -1.65 6.16
N ASN A 7 9.83 -0.89 7.21
CA ASN A 7 11.19 -0.75 7.72
C ASN A 7 11.24 -1.40 9.11
N PRO A 8 11.73 -2.64 9.24
CA PRO A 8 11.74 -3.36 10.51
C PRO A 8 12.50 -2.64 11.61
N ALA A 9 13.55 -1.89 11.27
CA ALA A 9 14.35 -1.15 12.24
C ALA A 9 13.58 0.01 12.92
N VAL A 10 12.51 0.51 12.31
CA VAL A 10 11.78 1.70 12.77
C VAL A 10 10.33 1.38 13.14
N HIS A 11 9.72 0.42 12.44
CA HIS A 11 8.36 -0.03 12.73
C HIS A 11 8.42 -0.99 13.92
N GLY A 12 8.39 -0.44 15.15
CA GLY A 12 8.39 -1.20 16.39
C GLY A 12 7.30 -2.28 16.38
N LYS A 13 7.64 -3.47 16.89
CA LYS A 13 6.88 -4.75 16.81
C LYS A 13 7.05 -5.57 15.53
N THR A 14 8.20 -5.55 14.87
CA THR A 14 8.47 -6.49 13.76
C THR A 14 9.09 -7.79 14.26
N ALA A 15 8.58 -8.92 13.77
CA ALA A 15 9.04 -10.27 14.12
C ALA A 15 10.40 -10.66 13.51
N TYR A 16 11.06 -9.74 12.78
CA TYR A 16 12.28 -10.02 12.02
C TYR A 16 13.13 -8.75 11.85
N SER A 17 14.43 -8.96 11.63
CA SER A 17 15.36 -7.94 11.11
C SER A 17 15.58 -8.17 9.62
N ASN A 18 16.01 -7.14 8.90
CA ASN A 18 16.37 -7.24 7.49
C ASN A 18 17.88 -7.12 7.19
N THR A 19 18.74 -7.09 8.20
CA THR A 19 20.21 -7.03 8.02
C THR A 19 20.88 -8.41 7.90
N GLY A 20 20.13 -9.48 8.18
CA GLY A 20 20.58 -10.87 8.05
C GLY A 20 19.69 -11.68 7.11
N SER A 21 19.57 -12.98 7.39
CA SER A 21 18.70 -13.91 6.66
C SER A 21 17.23 -13.49 6.71
N CYS A 22 16.49 -13.77 5.64
CA CYS A 22 15.04 -13.61 5.62
C CYS A 22 14.26 -14.72 6.34
N GLY A 23 14.94 -15.72 6.92
CA GLY A 23 14.35 -16.85 7.64
C GLY A 23 13.27 -16.48 8.65
N ALA A 24 13.54 -15.47 9.49
CA ALA A 24 12.56 -15.02 10.47
C ALA A 24 11.27 -14.47 9.82
N LEU A 25 11.38 -13.72 8.72
CA LEU A 25 10.23 -13.24 7.96
C LEU A 25 9.50 -14.39 7.27
N VAL A 26 10.22 -15.27 6.57
CA VAL A 26 9.61 -16.42 5.86
C VAL A 26 8.85 -17.32 6.83
N ASN A 27 9.43 -17.62 8.00
CA ASN A 27 8.77 -18.38 9.05
C ASN A 27 7.52 -17.67 9.58
N TYR A 28 7.60 -16.35 9.80
CA TYR A 28 6.44 -15.55 10.22
C TYR A 28 5.29 -15.61 9.21
N LEU A 29 5.58 -15.51 7.91
CA LEU A 29 4.56 -15.60 6.84
C LEU A 29 4.00 -17.01 6.65
N ASN A 30 4.64 -18.04 7.22
CA ASN A 30 4.14 -19.41 7.18
C ASN A 30 3.19 -19.76 8.32
N LYS A 31 2.96 -18.87 9.29
CA LYS A 31 2.07 -19.12 10.44
C LYS A 31 0.67 -19.61 10.03
N GLU A 32 0.08 -19.05 8.96
CA GLU A 32 -1.28 -19.44 8.52
C GLU A 32 -1.29 -20.87 7.97
N ASN A 33 -0.20 -21.32 7.35
CA ASN A 33 -0.07 -22.68 6.81
C ASN A 33 0.02 -23.77 7.90
N ALA A 34 0.17 -23.39 9.18
CA ALA A 34 0.19 -24.35 10.29
C ALA A 34 -1.17 -25.05 10.47
N ASP A 35 -2.26 -24.35 10.12
CA ASP A 35 -3.64 -24.86 10.26
C ASP A 35 -4.09 -25.73 9.06
N TYR A 36 -3.30 -25.79 7.97
CA TYR A 36 -3.71 -26.41 6.69
C TYR A 36 -2.89 -27.65 6.34
N GLN A 37 -3.55 -28.61 5.67
CA GLN A 37 -2.89 -29.75 5.04
C GLN A 37 -1.95 -29.28 3.93
N LEU A 38 -0.92 -30.08 3.63
CA LEU A 38 0.13 -29.70 2.67
C LEU A 38 -0.40 -29.23 1.31
N VAL A 39 -1.47 -29.85 0.80
CA VAL A 39 -2.10 -29.52 -0.49
C VAL A 39 -2.84 -28.18 -0.49
N ASP A 40 -3.29 -27.72 0.69
CA ASP A 40 -4.06 -26.49 0.87
C ASP A 40 -3.20 -25.33 1.37
N ARG A 41 -1.88 -25.55 1.54
CA ARG A 41 -0.96 -24.50 1.99
C ARG A 41 -0.74 -23.47 0.89
N GLU A 42 -0.92 -22.21 1.24
CA GLU A 42 -0.58 -21.11 0.34
C GLU A 42 0.94 -21.04 0.17
N LEU A 43 1.42 -21.14 -1.07
CA LEU A 43 2.82 -21.01 -1.43
C LEU A 43 3.18 -19.56 -1.79
N PHE A 44 4.48 -19.27 -1.86
CA PHE A 44 4.93 -17.99 -2.37
C PHE A 44 4.77 -17.95 -3.89
N PHE A 45 4.65 -16.74 -4.43
CA PHE A 45 4.63 -16.47 -5.86
C PHE A 45 5.53 -15.30 -6.22
N ASN A 46 5.89 -15.18 -7.50
CA ASN A 46 6.62 -14.04 -8.04
C ASN A 46 6.06 -13.69 -9.44
N HIS A 47 6.88 -13.05 -10.28
CA HIS A 47 6.51 -12.68 -11.65
C HIS A 47 6.39 -13.89 -12.60
N GLU A 48 7.05 -15.01 -12.32
CA GLU A 48 7.12 -16.20 -13.19
C GLU A 48 6.27 -17.36 -12.68
N SER A 49 6.28 -17.62 -11.37
CA SER A 49 5.66 -18.80 -10.76
C SER A 49 4.69 -18.44 -9.65
N TYR A 50 3.69 -19.31 -9.43
CA TYR A 50 2.72 -19.24 -8.34
C TYR A 50 3.00 -20.21 -7.19
N ASN A 51 3.94 -21.15 -7.38
CA ASN A 51 4.18 -22.27 -6.48
C ASN A 51 5.66 -22.31 -6.09
N ILE A 52 6.04 -21.42 -5.16
CA ILE A 52 7.42 -21.29 -4.69
C ILE A 52 7.47 -21.64 -3.20
N THR A 53 8.34 -22.58 -2.86
CA THR A 53 8.51 -23.05 -1.49
C THR A 53 9.29 -22.04 -0.65
N SER A 54 9.16 -22.16 0.67
CA SER A 54 9.92 -21.32 1.60
C SER A 54 11.43 -21.49 1.48
N ASN A 55 11.90 -22.70 1.17
CA ASN A 55 13.34 -22.95 0.98
C ASN A 55 13.87 -22.26 -0.29
N GLU A 56 13.10 -22.26 -1.37
CA GLU A 56 13.47 -21.53 -2.60
C GLU A 56 13.55 -20.02 -2.34
N VAL A 57 12.59 -19.45 -1.58
CA VAL A 57 12.63 -18.03 -1.18
C VAL A 57 13.89 -17.74 -0.36
N LEU A 58 14.21 -18.59 0.63
CA LEU A 58 15.39 -18.43 1.47
C LEU A 58 16.66 -18.43 0.64
N GLN A 59 16.84 -19.46 -0.19
CA GLN A 59 18.03 -19.59 -1.03
C GLN A 59 18.15 -18.42 -2.01
N ALA A 60 17.06 -17.97 -2.62
CA ALA A 60 17.09 -16.88 -3.58
C ALA A 60 17.41 -15.52 -2.93
N ILE A 61 16.80 -15.19 -1.78
CA ILE A 61 17.01 -13.90 -1.11
C ILE A 61 18.34 -13.86 -0.38
N ASP A 62 18.68 -14.90 0.39
CA ASP A 62 19.87 -14.90 1.25
C ASP A 62 21.17 -14.98 0.45
N ASN A 63 21.14 -15.50 -0.79
CA ASN A 63 22.32 -15.51 -1.67
C ASN A 63 22.44 -14.24 -2.55
N ASN A 64 21.47 -13.33 -2.53
CA ASN A 64 21.40 -12.17 -3.42
C ASN A 64 21.86 -10.87 -2.73
N HIS A 65 23.08 -10.85 -2.19
CA HIS A 65 23.58 -9.71 -1.39
C HIS A 65 25.02 -9.29 -1.71
N LYS A 66 25.55 -9.62 -2.90
CA LYS A 66 26.93 -9.31 -3.29
C LYS A 66 27.27 -7.83 -3.05
N GLY A 67 28.38 -7.60 -2.35
CA GLY A 67 28.91 -6.27 -2.05
C GLY A 67 28.12 -5.47 -0.99
N LEU A 68 27.06 -6.01 -0.39
CA LEU A 68 26.35 -5.37 0.71
C LEU A 68 27.12 -5.56 2.02
N ARG A 69 27.31 -4.48 2.79
CA ARG A 69 27.98 -4.51 4.10
C ARG A 69 27.17 -5.33 5.13
N ARG A 70 27.83 -5.84 6.18
CA ARG A 70 27.20 -6.71 7.18
C ARG A 70 25.94 -6.11 7.82
N ASN A 71 25.97 -4.84 8.20
CA ASN A 71 24.89 -4.19 8.96
C ASN A 71 23.93 -3.37 8.07
N THR A 72 23.88 -3.64 6.77
CA THR A 72 22.92 -2.99 5.85
C THR A 72 21.80 -3.96 5.50
N PRO A 73 20.58 -3.45 5.22
CA PRO A 73 19.48 -4.27 4.72
C PRO A 73 19.87 -5.19 3.58
N LYS A 74 19.56 -6.48 3.71
CA LYS A 74 19.72 -7.55 2.70
C LYS A 74 18.44 -7.76 1.91
N PHE A 75 17.31 -7.42 2.51
CA PHE A 75 16.01 -7.43 1.87
C PHE A 75 15.13 -6.29 2.40
N HIS A 76 14.03 -6.08 1.69
CA HIS A 76 12.97 -5.14 2.00
C HIS A 76 11.65 -5.89 1.96
N SER A 77 10.67 -5.38 2.69
CA SER A 77 9.35 -5.98 2.74
C SER A 77 8.28 -4.93 2.52
N LEU A 78 7.19 -5.37 1.90
CA LEU A 78 6.02 -4.55 1.64
C LEU A 78 4.76 -5.30 2.05
N VAL A 79 3.70 -4.55 2.28
CA VAL A 79 2.35 -5.08 2.46
C VAL A 79 1.41 -4.39 1.49
N ILE A 80 0.57 -5.18 0.83
CA ILE A 80 -0.60 -4.73 0.07
C ILE A 80 -1.83 -5.15 0.85
N ALA A 81 -2.64 -4.20 1.28
CA ALA A 81 -3.87 -4.40 2.02
C ALA A 81 -5.02 -3.64 1.33
N PRO A 82 -5.87 -4.31 0.56
CA PRO A 82 -7.05 -3.69 -0.04
C PRO A 82 -8.07 -3.30 1.03
N THR A 83 -8.90 -2.32 0.70
CA THR A 83 -10.09 -2.01 1.50
C THR A 83 -11.23 -3.01 1.23
N ALA A 84 -12.26 -3.00 2.09
CA ALA A 84 -13.50 -3.74 1.88
C ALA A 84 -14.09 -3.55 0.48
N GLN A 85 -14.15 -2.29 0.05
CA GLN A 85 -14.74 -1.90 -1.23
C GLN A 85 -13.91 -2.41 -2.40
N GLU A 86 -12.58 -2.38 -2.27
CA GLU A 86 -11.66 -2.87 -3.30
C GLU A 86 -11.72 -4.39 -3.40
N LEU A 87 -11.77 -5.10 -2.27
CA LEU A 87 -11.96 -6.55 -2.24
C LEU A 87 -13.31 -6.97 -2.83
N TYR A 88 -14.38 -6.28 -2.45
CA TYR A 88 -15.70 -6.50 -3.02
C TYR A 88 -15.70 -6.30 -4.54
N HIS A 89 -15.06 -5.24 -5.02
CA HIS A 89 -14.97 -4.91 -6.45
C HIS A 89 -14.30 -6.02 -7.28
N ILE A 90 -13.25 -6.64 -6.73
CA ILE A 90 -12.59 -7.79 -7.37
C ILE A 90 -13.19 -9.15 -6.99
N ARG A 91 -14.34 -9.15 -6.28
CA ARG A 91 -15.06 -10.34 -5.80
C ARG A 91 -14.21 -11.27 -4.93
N GLN A 92 -13.33 -10.70 -4.11
CA GLN A 92 -12.37 -11.44 -3.28
C GLN A 92 -11.50 -12.45 -4.07
N SER A 93 -11.26 -12.19 -5.36
CA SER A 93 -10.45 -13.07 -6.21
C SER A 93 -8.98 -13.03 -5.78
N THR A 94 -8.45 -14.18 -5.37
CA THR A 94 -7.03 -14.37 -5.04
C THR A 94 -6.16 -14.21 -6.28
N GLU A 95 -6.61 -14.71 -7.43
CA GLU A 95 -5.94 -14.55 -8.73
C GLU A 95 -5.73 -13.07 -9.07
N LYS A 96 -6.80 -12.25 -9.04
CA LYS A 96 -6.70 -10.80 -9.28
C LYS A 96 -5.78 -10.10 -8.29
N MET A 97 -5.77 -10.53 -7.03
CA MET A 97 -4.83 -9.99 -6.03
C MET A 97 -3.37 -10.31 -6.36
N LYS A 98 -3.08 -11.52 -6.85
CA LYS A 98 -1.73 -11.91 -7.27
C LYS A 98 -1.31 -11.18 -8.56
N GLU A 99 -2.21 -11.05 -9.54
CA GLU A 99 -1.98 -10.24 -10.75
C GLU A 99 -1.71 -8.77 -10.43
N TYR A 100 -2.54 -8.19 -9.55
CA TYR A 100 -2.33 -6.83 -9.06
C TYR A 100 -0.98 -6.68 -8.37
N THR A 101 -0.57 -7.66 -7.57
CA THR A 101 0.74 -7.65 -6.91
C THR A 101 1.89 -7.62 -7.92
N ARG A 102 1.81 -8.39 -9.01
CA ARG A 102 2.80 -8.33 -10.09
C ARG A 102 2.87 -6.93 -10.72
N ALA A 103 1.72 -6.31 -10.96
CA ALA A 103 1.66 -4.95 -11.49
C ALA A 103 2.20 -3.90 -10.50
N VAL A 104 2.00 -4.07 -9.19
CA VAL A 104 2.63 -3.23 -8.15
C VAL A 104 4.14 -3.42 -8.14
N MET A 105 4.65 -4.65 -8.27
CA MET A 105 6.09 -4.90 -8.32
C MET A 105 6.74 -4.35 -9.58
N GLU A 106 6.01 -4.26 -10.67
CA GLU A 106 6.43 -3.51 -11.86
C GLU A 106 6.55 -2.01 -11.58
N GLN A 107 5.58 -1.42 -10.87
CA GLN A 107 5.68 -0.02 -10.42
C GLN A 107 6.81 0.19 -9.41
N TYR A 108 7.04 -0.77 -8.52
CA TYR A 108 8.15 -0.74 -7.57
C TYR A 108 9.49 -0.66 -8.31
N ALA A 109 9.70 -1.51 -9.32
CA ALA A 109 10.92 -1.49 -10.14
C ALA A 109 11.09 -0.15 -10.87
N LYS A 110 10.03 0.33 -11.54
CA LYS A 110 10.02 1.60 -12.29
C LYS A 110 10.22 2.85 -11.43
N SER A 111 9.98 2.73 -10.12
CA SER A 111 10.16 3.84 -9.17
C SER A 111 11.63 4.11 -8.82
N PHE A 112 12.56 3.24 -9.23
CA PHE A 112 13.99 3.51 -9.13
C PHE A 112 14.49 4.28 -10.35
N ASN A 113 15.08 5.46 -10.13
CA ASN A 113 15.82 6.14 -11.18
C ASN A 113 17.30 5.73 -11.10
N LEU A 114 17.80 5.20 -12.21
CA LEU A 114 19.18 4.78 -12.36
C LEU A 114 19.98 5.79 -13.21
N PRO A 115 21.31 5.84 -13.05
CA PRO A 115 22.17 6.58 -13.97
C PRO A 115 21.92 6.15 -15.43
N ASN A 116 22.17 7.07 -16.35
CA ASN A 116 22.07 6.85 -17.81
C ASN A 116 20.67 6.44 -18.29
N GLY A 117 19.62 6.70 -17.50
CA GLY A 117 18.24 6.41 -17.89
C GLY A 117 17.84 4.93 -17.87
N LYS A 118 18.72 4.02 -17.39
CA LYS A 118 18.37 2.60 -17.25
C LYS A 118 17.08 2.44 -16.43
N LYS A 119 16.16 1.62 -16.92
CA LYS A 119 14.90 1.31 -16.24
C LYS A 119 14.94 -0.13 -15.75
N LEU A 120 14.47 -0.34 -14.52
CA LEU A 120 14.21 -1.68 -14.00
C LEU A 120 12.77 -2.08 -14.30
N SER A 121 12.59 -3.37 -14.52
CA SER A 121 11.31 -4.06 -14.54
C SER A 121 11.21 -4.99 -13.33
N SER A 122 10.01 -5.50 -13.06
CA SER A 122 9.79 -6.54 -12.05
C SER A 122 10.61 -7.81 -12.27
N HIS A 123 11.09 -8.07 -13.50
CA HIS A 123 11.89 -9.24 -13.87
C HIS A 123 13.37 -9.07 -13.51
N ASP A 124 13.82 -7.81 -13.36
CA ASP A 124 15.17 -7.50 -12.89
C ASP A 124 15.30 -7.64 -11.36
N LEU A 125 14.19 -7.88 -10.66
CA LEU A 125 14.16 -7.97 -9.20
C LEU A 125 14.10 -9.42 -8.74
N VAL A 126 14.72 -9.70 -7.58
CA VAL A 126 14.47 -10.94 -6.83
C VAL A 126 13.43 -10.64 -5.77
N TRP A 127 12.19 -11.03 -6.01
CA TRP A 127 11.08 -10.79 -5.09
C TRP A 127 10.13 -11.99 -5.04
N PHE A 128 9.46 -12.12 -3.91
CA PHE A 128 8.44 -13.13 -3.65
C PHE A 128 7.32 -12.51 -2.83
N ALA A 129 6.11 -12.99 -3.04
CA ALA A 129 4.93 -12.54 -2.34
C ALA A 129 4.14 -13.73 -1.83
N LYS A 130 3.36 -13.51 -0.77
CA LYS A 130 2.48 -14.50 -0.18
C LYS A 130 1.16 -13.86 0.21
N LEU A 131 0.07 -14.54 -0.13
CA LEU A 131 -1.28 -14.12 0.23
C LEU A 131 -1.61 -14.65 1.63
N GLU A 132 -2.18 -13.80 2.48
CA GLU A 132 -2.70 -14.17 3.80
C GLU A 132 -4.19 -13.84 3.84
N HIS A 133 -4.97 -14.74 4.46
CA HIS A 133 -6.43 -14.62 4.55
C HIS A 133 -6.91 -14.11 5.91
N LYS A 134 -6.08 -14.13 6.96
CA LYS A 134 -6.44 -13.66 8.30
C LYS A 134 -5.64 -12.42 8.67
N ARG A 135 -6.24 -11.49 9.41
CA ARG A 135 -5.51 -10.36 10.01
C ARG A 135 -5.54 -10.52 11.51
N ASN A 136 -4.37 -10.53 12.15
CA ASN A 136 -4.23 -10.83 13.58
C ASN A 136 -4.86 -12.18 14.00
N GLY A 137 -4.95 -13.15 13.08
CA GLY A 137 -5.55 -14.46 13.35
C GLY A 137 -7.07 -14.53 13.11
N GLU A 138 -7.71 -13.42 12.76
CA GLU A 138 -9.16 -13.36 12.51
C GLU A 138 -9.46 -13.24 11.00
N TYR A 139 -10.47 -14.00 10.55
CA TYR A 139 -11.03 -13.87 9.21
C TYR A 139 -12.06 -12.73 9.20
N SER A 140 -11.98 -11.84 8.21
CA SER A 140 -12.99 -10.82 7.96
C SER A 140 -13.09 -10.53 6.47
N ALA A 141 -14.14 -9.83 6.05
CA ALA A 141 -14.27 -9.37 4.66
C ALA A 141 -13.07 -8.52 4.18
N ASN A 142 -12.22 -8.04 5.09
CA ASN A 142 -11.10 -7.13 4.84
C ASN A 142 -9.73 -7.72 5.23
N SER A 143 -9.67 -9.01 5.55
CA SER A 143 -8.43 -9.63 6.05
C SER A 143 -7.51 -10.11 4.95
N MET A 144 -7.97 -10.27 3.70
CA MET A 144 -7.10 -10.68 2.61
C MET A 144 -6.06 -9.60 2.31
N HIS A 145 -4.79 -9.95 2.46
CA HIS A 145 -3.66 -9.05 2.24
C HIS A 145 -2.45 -9.83 1.73
N ILE A 146 -1.48 -9.12 1.19
CA ILE A 146 -0.29 -9.73 0.60
C ILE A 146 0.95 -9.17 1.28
N HIS A 147 1.82 -10.06 1.71
CA HIS A 147 3.17 -9.77 2.14
C HIS A 147 4.14 -9.98 1.00
N ILE A 148 5.07 -9.05 0.82
CA ILE A 148 6.09 -9.12 -0.23
C ILE A 148 7.45 -9.01 0.43
N ILE A 149 8.38 -9.84 -0.04
CA ILE A 149 9.81 -9.74 0.23
C ILE A 149 10.55 -9.45 -1.07
N VAL A 150 11.50 -8.51 -1.02
CA VAL A 150 12.31 -8.08 -2.16
C VAL A 150 13.77 -8.05 -1.71
N SER A 151 14.67 -8.70 -2.44
CA SER A 151 16.10 -8.58 -2.16
C SER A 151 16.56 -7.13 -2.28
N ALA A 152 17.58 -6.73 -1.52
CA ALA A 152 18.18 -5.41 -1.62
C ALA A 152 19.08 -5.25 -2.88
N ARG A 153 19.30 -6.34 -3.63
CA ARG A 153 19.96 -6.33 -4.95
C ARG A 153 18.99 -6.73 -6.05
N ASP A 154 19.25 -6.22 -7.25
CA ASP A 154 18.65 -6.74 -8.47
C ASP A 154 19.15 -8.17 -8.78
N LYS A 155 18.56 -8.83 -9.77
CA LYS A 155 18.88 -10.21 -10.20
C LYS A 155 20.33 -10.37 -10.66
N SER A 156 20.92 -9.33 -11.26
CA SER A 156 22.33 -9.33 -11.67
C SER A 156 23.31 -9.06 -10.51
N GLN A 157 22.79 -8.74 -9.32
CA GLN A 157 23.56 -8.28 -8.18
C GLN A 157 24.53 -7.15 -8.52
N SER A 158 24.10 -6.16 -9.31
CA SER A 158 24.87 -4.97 -9.66
C SER A 158 24.25 -3.68 -9.11
N ILE A 159 22.94 -3.66 -8.90
CA ILE A 159 22.17 -2.50 -8.51
C ILE A 159 21.54 -2.72 -7.14
N THR A 160 21.72 -1.76 -6.23
CA THR A 160 21.00 -1.73 -4.96
C THR A 160 19.60 -1.17 -5.15
N VAL A 161 18.60 -1.93 -4.71
CA VAL A 161 17.16 -1.64 -4.82
C VAL A 161 16.55 -1.36 -3.44
N ASN A 162 17.06 -0.31 -2.79
CA ASN A 162 16.61 0.10 -1.46
C ASN A 162 15.51 1.18 -1.54
N PRO A 163 14.25 0.85 -1.25
CA PRO A 163 13.14 1.80 -1.30
C PRO A 163 13.12 2.72 -0.06
N ASN A 164 13.90 2.38 0.98
CA ASN A 164 14.07 3.15 2.19
C ASN A 164 15.25 4.15 2.11
N ILE A 165 15.88 4.31 0.94
CA ILE A 165 16.92 5.33 0.76
C ILE A 165 16.38 6.75 0.99
N ASN A 166 17.14 7.59 1.69
CA ASN A 166 16.80 9.01 1.87
C ASN A 166 17.22 9.86 0.65
N ASN A 167 16.85 9.41 -0.54
CA ASN A 167 17.11 10.10 -1.79
C ASN A 167 15.90 9.87 -2.71
N ARG A 168 15.11 10.92 -2.90
CA ARG A 168 13.87 10.87 -3.69
C ARG A 168 14.17 10.70 -5.18
N ASP A 169 15.25 11.29 -5.67
CA ASP A 169 15.68 11.14 -7.05
C ASP A 169 16.05 9.69 -7.33
N ARG A 170 16.60 8.97 -6.33
CA ARG A 170 16.85 7.54 -6.45
C ARG A 170 15.57 6.69 -6.39
N PHE A 171 14.70 6.94 -5.42
CA PHE A 171 13.43 6.24 -5.28
C PHE A 171 12.34 7.17 -4.72
N ASN A 172 11.34 7.47 -5.56
CA ASN A 172 10.25 8.35 -5.19
C ASN A 172 9.08 7.57 -4.56
N ARG A 173 9.03 7.54 -3.23
CA ARG A 173 7.99 6.82 -2.48
C ARG A 173 6.58 7.35 -2.76
N VAL A 174 6.40 8.67 -2.86
CA VAL A 174 5.09 9.27 -3.15
C VAL A 174 4.57 8.74 -4.47
N GLN A 175 5.40 8.80 -5.51
CA GLN A 175 5.05 8.30 -6.84
C GLN A 175 4.74 6.80 -6.82
N PHE A 176 5.55 5.99 -6.14
CA PHE A 176 5.31 4.55 -6.01
C PHE A 176 3.93 4.24 -5.41
N TYR A 177 3.58 4.88 -4.30
CA TYR A 177 2.28 4.66 -3.65
C TYR A 177 1.10 5.14 -4.53
N MET A 178 1.23 6.30 -5.17
CA MET A 178 0.17 6.83 -6.05
C MET A 178 -0.02 5.96 -7.29
N ASN A 179 1.07 5.49 -7.88
CA ASN A 179 1.00 4.58 -9.02
C ASN A 179 0.41 3.23 -8.62
N SER A 180 0.68 2.74 -7.41
CA SER A 180 0.09 1.49 -6.92
C SER A 180 -1.45 1.59 -6.86
N GLU A 181 -1.97 2.70 -6.35
CA GLU A 181 -3.40 2.99 -6.35
C GLU A 181 -3.98 3.11 -7.76
N ARG A 182 -3.31 3.84 -8.66
CA ARG A 182 -3.75 4.03 -10.05
C ARG A 182 -3.77 2.71 -10.83
N VAL A 183 -2.79 1.84 -10.61
CA VAL A 183 -2.73 0.52 -11.26
C VAL A 183 -3.95 -0.31 -10.89
N PHE A 184 -4.39 -0.30 -9.62
CA PHE A 184 -5.59 -1.02 -9.21
C PHE A 184 -6.83 -0.51 -9.96
N ASP A 185 -6.98 0.82 -10.02
CA ASP A 185 -8.13 1.46 -10.66
C ASP A 185 -8.19 1.15 -12.14
N ASN A 186 -7.04 1.19 -12.81
CA ASN A 186 -6.94 0.92 -14.24
C ASN A 186 -7.18 -0.57 -14.54
N MET A 187 -6.58 -1.48 -13.78
CA MET A 187 -6.71 -2.92 -14.02
C MET A 187 -8.14 -3.42 -13.83
N PHE A 188 -8.85 -2.89 -12.85
CA PHE A 188 -10.17 -3.40 -12.48
C PHE A 188 -11.31 -2.43 -12.76
N GLY A 189 -11.04 -1.24 -13.28
CA GLY A 189 -12.06 -0.21 -13.50
C GLY A 189 -12.64 0.36 -12.21
N PHE A 190 -11.89 0.35 -11.10
CA PHE A 190 -12.37 0.85 -9.81
C PHE A 190 -12.44 2.38 -9.82
N LYS A 191 -13.62 2.94 -9.55
CA LYS A 191 -13.85 4.40 -9.53
C LYS A 191 -13.57 4.97 -8.14
N ARG A 192 -12.29 5.11 -7.83
CA ARG A 192 -11.85 5.70 -6.56
C ARG A 192 -12.27 7.17 -6.46
N LYS A 193 -12.95 7.54 -5.37
CA LYS A 193 -13.34 8.94 -5.09
C LYS A 193 -12.15 9.77 -4.61
N GLU A 194 -11.40 9.25 -3.66
CA GLU A 194 -10.23 9.91 -3.07
C GLU A 194 -9.11 8.90 -2.84
N SER A 195 -7.87 9.33 -2.97
CA SER A 195 -6.70 8.52 -2.64
C SER A 195 -6.66 8.22 -1.14
N LEU A 196 -6.41 6.97 -0.78
CA LEU A 196 -6.24 6.57 0.63
C LEU A 196 -4.84 6.90 1.16
N LEU A 197 -3.90 7.19 0.26
CA LEU A 197 -2.49 7.33 0.56
C LEU A 197 -1.98 8.77 0.37
N TYR A 198 -2.57 9.56 -0.53
CA TYR A 198 -1.97 10.80 -1.05
C TYR A 198 -1.53 11.76 0.07
N ASN A 199 -2.47 12.19 0.92
CA ASN A 199 -2.17 13.14 1.99
C ASN A 199 -1.10 12.60 2.94
N HIS A 200 -1.20 11.33 3.36
CA HIS A 200 -0.23 10.71 4.26
C HIS A 200 1.17 10.64 3.62
N GLN A 201 1.26 10.23 2.36
CA GLN A 201 2.54 10.05 1.68
C GLN A 201 3.19 11.39 1.33
N ILE A 202 2.43 12.42 0.94
CA ILE A 202 2.95 13.77 0.71
C ILE A 202 3.47 14.37 2.01
N ASN A 203 2.72 14.28 3.11
CA ASN A 203 3.18 14.79 4.40
C ASN A 203 4.47 14.11 4.86
N LYS A 204 4.60 12.79 4.63
CA LYS A 204 5.76 12.01 5.06
C LYS A 204 6.96 12.07 4.12
N HIS A 205 6.74 12.08 2.81
CA HIS A 205 7.77 11.86 1.78
C HIS A 205 7.75 12.87 0.63
N GLY A 206 6.81 13.82 0.66
CA GLY A 206 6.67 14.87 -0.36
C GLY A 206 7.79 15.91 -0.29
N SER A 207 8.04 16.54 -1.44
CA SER A 207 8.90 17.72 -1.52
C SER A 207 8.25 18.90 -0.78
N PHE A 208 9.03 19.96 -0.53
CA PHE A 208 8.48 21.19 0.06
C PHE A 208 7.34 21.76 -0.79
N SER A 209 7.51 21.81 -2.12
CA SER A 209 6.48 22.29 -3.04
C SER A 209 5.22 21.43 -3.00
N GLU A 210 5.35 20.10 -3.02
CA GLU A 210 4.21 19.18 -2.92
C GLU A 210 3.43 19.37 -1.61
N LYS A 211 4.15 19.52 -0.48
CA LYS A 211 3.53 19.78 0.83
C LYS A 211 2.82 21.13 0.87
N LEU A 212 3.42 22.16 0.27
CA LEU A 212 2.81 23.48 0.19
C LEU A 212 1.51 23.44 -0.63
N SER A 213 1.53 22.78 -1.79
CA SER A 213 0.33 22.61 -2.63
C SER A 213 -0.77 21.84 -1.89
N LEU A 214 -0.43 20.73 -1.21
CA LEU A 214 -1.39 19.98 -0.40
C LEU A 214 -1.98 20.83 0.73
N CYS A 215 -1.17 21.65 1.40
CA CYS A 215 -1.64 22.54 2.46
C CYS A 215 -2.65 23.57 1.91
N GLN A 216 -2.32 24.20 0.78
CA GLN A 216 -3.20 25.17 0.11
C GLN A 216 -4.53 24.54 -0.34
N GLU A 217 -4.49 23.34 -0.91
CA GLU A 217 -5.69 22.60 -1.30
C GLU A 217 -6.57 22.26 -0.08
N ASN A 218 -5.97 21.78 1.00
CA ASN A 218 -6.69 21.50 2.24
C ASN A 218 -7.31 22.76 2.86
N LEU A 219 -6.63 23.91 2.80
CA LEU A 219 -7.17 25.19 3.27
C LEU A 219 -8.43 25.58 2.47
N LYS A 220 -8.36 25.55 1.15
CA LYS A 220 -9.51 25.82 0.27
C LYS A 220 -10.69 24.89 0.57
N HIS A 221 -10.41 23.60 0.79
CA HIS A 221 -11.45 22.64 1.15
C HIS A 221 -12.09 22.94 2.51
N ARG A 222 -11.33 23.43 3.49
CA ARG A 222 -11.88 23.83 4.81
C ARG A 222 -12.77 25.07 4.68
N GLU A 223 -12.29 26.10 3.98
CA GLU A 223 -13.06 27.31 3.70
C GLU A 223 -14.38 26.99 2.97
N ALA A 224 -14.33 26.12 1.94
CA ALA A 224 -15.52 25.68 1.23
C ALA A 224 -16.51 24.92 2.13
N LYS A 225 -16.02 24.04 3.02
CA LYS A 225 -16.86 23.31 3.97
C LYS A 225 -17.52 24.24 4.99
N GLU A 226 -16.78 25.22 5.49
CA GLU A 226 -17.32 26.25 6.41
C GLU A 226 -18.39 27.10 5.73
N ALA A 227 -18.16 27.53 4.48
CA ALA A 227 -19.16 28.25 3.70
C ALA A 227 -20.45 27.43 3.49
N ILE A 228 -20.33 26.14 3.12
CA ILE A 228 -21.49 25.24 2.98
C ILE A 228 -22.23 25.07 4.31
N HIS A 229 -21.49 24.87 5.41
CA HIS A 229 -22.10 24.72 6.73
C HIS A 229 -22.89 25.96 7.14
N ASN A 230 -22.34 27.16 6.90
CA ASN A 230 -23.02 28.41 7.17
C ASN A 230 -24.30 28.58 6.34
N ILE A 231 -24.25 28.24 5.05
CA ILE A 231 -25.44 28.28 4.17
C ILE A 231 -26.53 27.33 4.67
N VAL A 232 -26.18 26.08 5.01
CA VAL A 232 -27.13 25.10 5.53
C VAL A 232 -27.76 25.59 6.84
N GLY A 233 -26.98 26.20 7.73
CA GLY A 233 -27.49 26.79 8.96
C GLY A 233 -28.50 27.93 8.72
N ILE A 234 -28.25 28.79 7.72
CA ILE A 234 -29.19 29.84 7.31
C ILE A 234 -30.50 29.23 6.80
N PHE A 235 -30.44 28.23 5.92
CA PHE A 235 -31.65 27.58 5.39
C PHE A 235 -32.49 26.92 6.50
N GLN A 236 -31.85 26.19 7.42
CA GLN A 236 -32.54 25.58 8.55
C GLN A 236 -33.18 26.63 9.48
N GLY A 237 -32.53 27.78 9.67
CA GLY A 237 -33.09 28.90 10.43
C GLY A 237 -34.34 29.50 9.76
N LEU A 238 -34.29 29.70 8.44
CA LEU A 238 -35.42 30.21 7.66
C LEU A 238 -36.62 29.25 7.67
N ASP A 239 -36.39 27.95 7.58
CA ASP A 239 -37.45 26.93 7.66
C ASP A 239 -38.13 26.95 9.04
N TYR A 240 -37.35 27.08 10.12
CA TYR A 240 -37.87 27.17 11.48
C TYR A 240 -38.69 28.44 11.72
N GLU A 241 -38.23 29.61 11.25
CA GLU A 241 -38.99 30.86 11.34
C GLU A 241 -40.32 30.77 10.57
N ASN A 242 -40.30 30.21 9.36
CA ASN A 242 -41.50 29.99 8.55
C ASN A 242 -42.51 29.05 9.25
N GLU A 243 -42.05 27.99 9.91
CA GLU A 243 -42.91 27.10 10.70
C GLU A 243 -43.52 27.82 11.90
N GLN A 244 -42.74 28.62 12.64
CA GLN A 244 -43.24 29.39 13.78
C GLN A 244 -44.30 30.41 13.36
N ASP A 245 -44.07 31.13 12.27
CA ASP A 245 -45.02 32.12 11.78
C ASP A 245 -46.31 31.48 11.26
N ASN A 246 -46.22 30.33 10.60
CA ASN A 246 -47.39 29.54 10.22
C ASN A 246 -48.18 29.06 11.46
N ALA A 247 -47.50 28.62 12.52
CA ALA A 247 -48.13 28.23 13.78
C ALA A 247 -48.83 29.43 14.46
N ARG A 248 -48.19 30.61 14.48
CA ARG A 248 -48.79 31.86 15.02
C ARG A 248 -50.03 32.27 14.22
N ARG A 249 -49.98 32.20 12.88
CA ARG A 249 -51.14 32.49 12.01
C ARG A 249 -52.31 31.54 12.25
N ARG A 250 -52.05 30.25 12.49
CA ARG A 250 -53.11 29.27 12.84
C ARG A 250 -53.78 29.57 14.18
N ARG A 251 -53.02 30.06 15.18
CA ARG A 251 -53.56 30.45 16.50
C ARG A 251 -54.43 31.70 16.45
N ARG A 252 -54.15 32.65 15.55
CA ARG A 252 -54.95 33.89 15.39
C ARG A 252 -56.27 33.70 14.63
N LYS A 253 -56.47 32.54 13.98
CA LYS A 253 -57.69 32.20 13.22
C LYS A 253 -58.67 31.32 14.00
N ARG A 254 -58.37 30.99 15.25
CA ARG A 254 -59.26 30.31 16.20
C ARG A 254 -59.71 31.33 17.23
#